data_AF-A0A3D4XBT2-F1
#
_entry.id   AF-A0A3D4XBT2-F1
#
_cell.length_a   1.000
_cell.length_b   1.000
_cell.length_c   1.000
_cell.angle_alpha   90.00
_cell.angle_beta   90.00
_cell.angle_gamma   90.00
#
_symmetry.space_group_name_H-M   'P 1'
#
loop_
_entity.id
_entity.type
_entity.pdbx_description
1 polymer ?
#
loop_
_entity_poly.entity_id
_entity_poly.type
_entity_poly.pdbx_seq_one_letter_code
_entity_poly.pdbx_strand_id
1 'polypeptide(L)'
;MIFTGSMQAEGFLADGEKRADEFLFTTLPANERGETTYWSMGEVGGIGMYADTKYPEACKTVLEEFWSYLSESDGPGNEDFSGEAREAYESGRYFHLCNHGWYNEVEVVMEKKLQEYFAGGEMQIEDITAAMQRELER
;
A
#
# COMPACT_ATOMS: atom_id res chain seq x y z
N MET A 1 0.93 -5.92 18.09
CA MET A 1 0.86 -6.06 16.62
C MET A 1 0.15 -4.84 16.09
N ILE A 2 0.70 -4.18 15.07
CA ILE A 2 0.12 -2.99 14.42
C ILE A 2 0.07 -3.30 12.93
N PHE A 3 -1.07 -3.07 12.29
CA PHE A 3 -1.19 -3.15 10.83
C PHE A 3 -0.65 -1.84 10.24
N THR A 4 0.44 -1.91 9.48
CA THR A 4 1.14 -0.73 8.98
C THR A 4 1.80 -1.01 7.63
N GLY A 5 2.06 0.04 6.85
CA GLY A 5 2.87 -0.03 5.63
C GLY A 5 4.36 0.09 5.91
N SER A 6 5.19 -0.19 4.90
CA SER A 6 6.65 -0.13 4.97
C SER A 6 7.17 1.26 5.35
N MET A 7 6.64 2.34 4.73
CA MET A 7 7.05 3.72 5.02
C MET A 7 6.90 4.09 6.51
N GLN A 8 5.83 3.65 7.16
CA GLN A 8 5.66 3.88 8.60
C GLN A 8 6.49 2.89 9.44
N ALA A 9 6.68 1.65 8.97
CA ALA A 9 7.51 0.65 9.62
C ALA A 9 8.97 1.11 9.75
N GLU A 10 9.51 1.78 8.72
CA GLU A 10 10.85 2.36 8.72
C GLU A 10 11.08 3.29 9.90
N GLY A 11 10.12 4.15 10.23
CA GLY A 11 10.23 5.04 11.40
C GLY A 11 10.38 4.29 12.73
N PHE A 12 9.87 3.06 12.83
CA PHE A 12 10.05 2.20 14.00
C PHE A 12 11.38 1.43 13.96
N LEU A 13 11.87 1.12 12.75
CA LEU A 13 13.04 0.27 12.50
C LEU A 13 14.34 1.05 12.25
N ALA A 14 14.29 2.37 12.08
CA ALA A 14 15.43 3.22 11.71
C ALA A 14 16.61 3.19 12.72
N ASP A 15 16.35 2.83 13.99
CA ASP A 15 17.38 2.54 14.99
C ASP A 15 17.79 1.05 14.99
N GLY A 16 17.99 0.49 13.80
CA GLY A 16 17.92 -0.94 13.46
C GLY A 16 18.71 -1.94 14.31
N GLU A 17 19.74 -1.53 15.06
CA GLU A 17 20.44 -2.43 15.99
C GLU A 17 19.91 -2.38 17.44
N LYS A 18 19.25 -1.30 17.86
CA LYS A 18 18.79 -1.14 19.25
C LYS A 18 17.42 -1.73 19.52
N ARG A 19 16.62 -1.96 18.47
CA ARG A 19 15.20 -2.36 18.58
C ARG A 19 14.82 -3.57 17.73
N ALA A 20 15.79 -4.22 17.07
CA ALA A 20 15.55 -5.43 16.28
C ALA A 20 14.95 -6.58 17.11
N ASP A 21 15.24 -6.64 18.41
CA ASP A 21 14.65 -7.63 19.32
C ASP A 21 13.23 -7.26 19.77
N GLU A 22 12.77 -6.04 19.50
CA GLU A 22 11.48 -5.51 19.98
C GLU A 22 10.43 -5.40 18.86
N PHE A 23 10.85 -5.10 17.63
CA PHE A 23 9.96 -4.85 16.50
C PHE A 23 10.38 -5.60 15.25
N LEU A 24 9.41 -6.22 14.60
CA LEU A 24 9.56 -6.91 13.32
C LEU A 24 8.47 -6.41 12.36
N PHE A 25 8.86 -6.13 11.12
CA PHE A 25 7.93 -5.92 10.02
C PHE A 25 7.86 -7.20 9.18
N THR A 26 6.71 -7.86 9.21
CA THR A 26 6.51 -9.17 8.57
C THR A 26 5.09 -9.30 8.05
N THR A 27 4.85 -10.29 7.18
CA THR A 27 3.55 -10.58 6.60
C THR A 27 2.52 -10.97 7.66
N LEU A 28 1.24 -10.81 7.32
CA LEU A 28 0.16 -11.44 8.07
C LEU A 28 0.29 -12.97 8.02
N PRO A 29 -0.08 -13.67 9.10
CA PRO A 29 -0.08 -15.13 9.11
C PRO A 29 -1.07 -15.67 8.07
N ALA A 30 -0.74 -16.83 7.49
CA ALA A 30 -1.69 -17.59 6.71
C ALA A 30 -2.80 -18.15 7.60
N ASN A 31 -3.94 -18.49 7.00
CA ASN A 31 -5.09 -19.04 7.73
C ASN A 31 -4.75 -20.42 8.31
N GLU A 32 -4.09 -21.28 7.52
CA GLU A 32 -3.67 -22.60 7.97
C GLU A 32 -2.15 -22.69 8.19
N ARG A 33 -1.77 -23.60 9.09
CA ARG A 33 -0.37 -23.84 9.40
C ARG A 33 0.34 -24.50 8.23
N GLY A 34 1.46 -23.93 7.81
CA GLY A 34 2.28 -24.47 6.71
C GLY A 34 1.92 -23.91 5.34
N GLU A 35 0.87 -23.09 5.25
CA GLU A 35 0.59 -22.32 4.05
C GLU A 35 1.56 -21.16 3.87
N THR A 36 1.73 -20.74 2.62
CA THR A 36 2.59 -19.62 2.25
C THR A 36 1.91 -18.30 2.62
N THR A 37 2.67 -17.37 3.18
CA THR A 37 2.23 -15.98 3.39
C THR A 37 2.53 -15.12 2.17
N TYR A 38 1.74 -14.05 2.03
CA TYR A 38 1.84 -13.12 0.92
C TYR A 38 1.96 -11.69 1.43
N TRP A 39 2.66 -10.86 0.67
CA TRP A 39 2.73 -9.43 0.92
C TRP A 39 1.63 -8.69 0.16
N SER A 40 1.03 -7.67 0.78
CA SER A 40 0.21 -6.69 0.08
C SER A 40 1.13 -5.57 -0.42
N MET A 41 1.29 -5.44 -1.73
CA MET A 41 2.19 -4.47 -2.35
C MET A 41 1.44 -3.58 -3.34
N GLY A 42 1.82 -2.31 -3.42
CA GLY A 42 1.26 -1.37 -4.39
C GLY A 42 2.30 -0.34 -4.79
N GLU A 43 2.21 0.16 -6.02
CA GLU A 43 3.00 1.31 -6.44
C GLU A 43 2.50 2.55 -5.69
N VAL A 44 3.41 3.25 -5.01
CA VAL A 44 3.10 4.50 -4.35
C VAL A 44 3.29 5.64 -5.33
N GLY A 45 2.17 6.11 -5.90
CA GLY A 45 2.15 7.27 -6.77
C GLY A 45 2.73 7.02 -8.17
N GLY A 46 2.65 8.05 -9.01
CA GLY A 46 3.13 8.04 -10.38
C GLY A 46 2.93 9.40 -11.01
N ILE A 47 3.62 9.66 -12.13
CA ILE A 47 3.46 10.93 -12.84
C ILE A 47 2.47 10.77 -13.98
N GLY A 48 1.37 11.51 -13.89
CA GLY A 48 0.45 11.73 -15.00
C GLY A 48 0.73 13.06 -15.70
N MET A 49 0.65 13.09 -17.03
CA MET A 49 0.68 14.32 -17.82
C MET A 49 -0.67 14.50 -18.52
N TYR A 50 -1.25 15.70 -18.42
CA TYR A 50 -2.47 16.02 -19.13
C TYR A 50 -2.22 16.03 -20.64
N ALA A 51 -2.94 15.18 -21.37
CA ALA A 51 -2.72 14.95 -22.80
C ALA A 51 -2.90 16.22 -23.66
N ASP A 52 -3.81 17.12 -23.26
CA ASP A 52 -4.08 18.36 -24.02
C ASP A 52 -3.36 19.60 -23.45
N THR A 53 -2.21 19.40 -22.76
CA THR A 53 -1.41 20.52 -22.27
C THR A 53 -0.98 21.44 -23.42
N LYS A 54 -1.06 22.76 -23.19
CA LYS A 54 -0.55 23.78 -24.13
C LYS A 54 0.97 23.93 -24.07
N TYR A 55 1.63 23.22 -23.15
CA TYR A 55 3.05 23.37 -22.85
C TYR A 55 3.80 22.03 -22.85
N PRO A 56 3.71 21.21 -23.92
CA PRO A 56 4.28 19.86 -23.94
C PRO A 56 5.80 19.86 -23.70
N GLU A 57 6.54 20.80 -24.30
CA GLU A 57 7.99 20.88 -24.13
C GLU A 57 8.39 21.27 -22.70
N ALA A 58 7.66 22.18 -22.06
CA ALA A 58 7.95 22.55 -20.68
C ALA A 58 7.67 21.39 -19.72
N CYS A 59 6.56 20.66 -19.92
CA CYS A 59 6.26 19.46 -19.16
C CYS A 59 7.35 18.40 -19.35
N LYS A 60 7.85 18.21 -20.57
CA LYS A 60 8.96 17.30 -20.87
C LYS A 60 10.24 17.70 -20.13
N THR A 61 10.63 18.98 -20.16
CA THR A 61 11.84 19.44 -19.46
C THR A 61 11.76 19.16 -17.96
N VAL A 62 10.62 19.42 -17.32
CA VAL A 62 10.41 19.12 -15.89
C VAL A 62 10.52 17.62 -15.61
N LEU A 63 9.93 16.77 -16.46
CA LEU A 63 10.02 15.32 -16.33
C LEU A 63 11.47 14.81 -16.49
N GLU A 64 12.21 15.35 -17.45
CA GLU A 64 13.62 15.00 -17.67
C GLU A 64 14.49 15.41 -16.46
N GLU A 65 14.25 16.60 -15.89
CA GLU A 65 14.95 17.06 -14.69
C GLU A 65 14.61 16.19 -13.47
N PHE A 66 13.32 15.83 -13.29
CA PHE A 66 12.89 14.97 -12.20
C PHE A 66 13.49 13.56 -12.29
N TRP A 67 13.56 12.98 -13.50
CA TRP A 67 14.22 11.69 -13.71
C TRP A 67 15.73 11.76 -13.53
N SER A 68 16.38 12.85 -13.95
CA SER A 68 17.79 13.07 -13.65
C SER A 68 18.02 13.07 -12.14
N TYR A 69 17.19 13.80 -11.39
CA TYR A 69 17.23 13.85 -9.92
C TYR A 69 17.05 12.46 -9.28
N LEU A 70 16.07 11.68 -9.72
CA LEU A 70 15.89 10.31 -9.21
C LEU A 70 17.03 9.36 -9.58
N SER A 71 17.68 9.57 -10.74
CA SER A 71 18.79 8.73 -11.19
C SER A 71 20.12 9.05 -10.52
N GLU A 72 20.30 10.29 -10.06
CA GLU A 72 21.53 10.76 -9.38
C GLU A 72 21.48 10.60 -7.86
N SER A 73 20.29 10.42 -7.29
CA SER A 73 20.12 10.22 -5.86
C SER A 73 20.06 8.72 -5.52
N ASP A 74 20.59 8.35 -4.35
CA ASP A 74 20.01 7.27 -3.53
C ASP A 74 18.59 7.71 -3.07
N GLY A 75 17.77 8.14 -4.02
CA GLY A 75 16.47 8.74 -3.78
C GLY A 75 15.46 7.68 -3.34
N PRO A 76 14.29 8.09 -2.85
CA PRO A 76 13.26 7.19 -2.32
C PRO A 76 12.72 6.14 -3.32
N GLY A 77 13.17 6.15 -4.58
CA GLY A 77 12.95 5.06 -5.55
C GLY A 77 13.89 3.86 -5.39
N ASN A 78 14.93 3.99 -4.56
CA ASN A 78 15.89 2.96 -4.17
C ASN A 78 15.69 2.57 -2.69
N GLU A 79 14.45 2.65 -2.20
CA GLU A 79 14.07 1.96 -0.97
C GLU A 79 14.27 0.47 -1.22
N ASP A 80 15.42 -0.05 -0.80
CA ASP A 80 15.67 -1.48 -0.73
C ASP A 80 14.58 -2.02 0.19
N PHE A 81 13.56 -2.63 -0.42
CA PHE A 81 12.60 -3.47 0.29
C PHE A 81 13.39 -4.32 1.29
N SER A 82 12.84 -4.53 2.49
CA SER A 82 13.39 -5.56 3.37
C SER A 82 13.61 -6.84 2.56
N GLY A 83 14.70 -7.58 2.80
CA GLY A 83 15.07 -8.71 1.94
C GLY A 83 13.92 -9.69 1.68
N GLU A 84 13.04 -9.88 2.66
CA GLU A 84 11.82 -10.69 2.54
C GLU A 84 10.75 -10.10 1.60
N ALA A 85 10.54 -8.79 1.63
CA ALA A 85 9.60 -8.10 0.73
C ALA A 85 10.14 -8.11 -0.71
N ARG A 86 11.45 -7.90 -0.89
CA ARG A 86 12.09 -8.03 -2.20
C ARG A 86 11.97 -9.44 -2.77
N GLU A 87 12.29 -10.45 -1.96
CA GLU A 87 12.16 -11.86 -2.35
C GLU A 87 10.71 -12.21 -2.70
N ALA A 88 9.74 -11.72 -1.93
CA ALA A 88 8.33 -11.93 -2.22
C ALA A 88 7.90 -11.27 -3.53
N TYR A 89 8.38 -10.05 -3.83
CA TYR A 89 8.12 -9.40 -5.10
C TYR A 89 8.71 -10.20 -6.28
N GLU A 90 9.99 -10.55 -6.21
CA GLU A 90 10.70 -11.30 -7.26
C GLU A 90 10.13 -12.72 -7.48
N SER A 91 9.63 -13.36 -6.42
CA SER A 91 9.00 -14.69 -6.48
C SER A 91 7.50 -14.66 -6.79
N GLY A 92 6.89 -13.49 -6.92
CA GLY A 92 5.44 -13.35 -7.15
C GLY A 92 4.57 -13.71 -5.94
N ARG A 93 5.15 -13.75 -4.73
CA ARG A 93 4.43 -13.99 -3.46
C ARG A 93 3.84 -12.70 -2.89
N TYR A 94 3.13 -11.97 -3.73
CA TYR A 94 2.43 -10.75 -3.34
C TYR A 94 1.07 -10.63 -4.03
N PHE A 95 0.22 -9.78 -3.49
CA PHE A 95 -1.02 -9.32 -4.12
C PHE A 95 -1.07 -7.80 -4.12
N HIS A 96 -1.82 -7.23 -5.06
CA HIS A 96 -2.05 -5.79 -5.08
C HIS A 96 -2.97 -5.36 -3.93
N LEU A 97 -2.81 -4.13 -3.45
CA LEU A 97 -3.75 -3.52 -2.50
C LEU A 97 -5.19 -3.74 -2.97
N CYS A 98 -6.04 -4.26 -2.07
CA CYS A 98 -7.37 -4.74 -2.46
C CYS A 98 -8.30 -3.65 -3.02
N ASN A 99 -8.03 -2.39 -2.68
CA ASN A 99 -8.76 -1.23 -3.19
C ASN A 99 -8.27 -0.73 -4.56
N HIS A 100 -7.16 -1.26 -5.09
CA HIS A 100 -6.77 -1.00 -6.47
C HIS A 100 -7.82 -1.59 -7.42
N GLY A 101 -8.70 -0.72 -7.92
CA GLY A 101 -9.81 -1.10 -8.80
C GLY A 101 -11.19 -1.02 -8.15
N TRP A 102 -11.29 -0.60 -6.89
CA TRP A 102 -12.58 -0.17 -6.35
C TRP A 102 -12.95 1.18 -6.96
N TYR A 103 -14.04 1.19 -7.70
CA TYR A 103 -14.66 2.42 -8.19
C TYR A 103 -15.47 3.07 -7.04
N ASN A 104 -15.76 4.37 -7.16
CA ASN A 104 -16.51 5.14 -6.16
C ASN A 104 -15.86 5.18 -4.76
N GLU A 105 -16.64 5.42 -3.71
CA GLU A 105 -16.16 5.61 -2.34
C GLU A 105 -16.20 4.31 -1.50
N VAL A 106 -16.03 3.14 -2.12
CA VAL A 106 -16.16 1.82 -1.46
C VAL A 106 -15.24 1.72 -0.23
N GLU A 107 -14.01 2.23 -0.33
CA GLU A 107 -13.06 2.26 0.80
C GLU A 107 -13.60 3.08 1.97
N VAL A 108 -14.17 4.26 1.71
CA VAL A 108 -14.75 5.14 2.73
C VAL A 108 -15.96 4.47 3.39
N VAL A 109 -16.77 3.76 2.62
CA VAL A 109 -17.91 2.99 3.16
C VAL A 109 -17.43 1.85 4.04
N MET A 110 -16.44 1.08 3.59
CA MET A 110 -15.82 0.00 4.36
C MET A 110 -15.28 0.53 5.69
N GLU A 111 -14.51 1.63 5.66
CA GLU A 111 -13.90 2.21 6.85
C GLU A 111 -14.98 2.65 7.87
N LYS A 112 -16.00 3.39 7.45
CA LYS A 112 -17.09 3.83 8.32
C LYS A 112 -17.83 2.66 8.95
N LYS A 113 -18.10 1.61 8.16
CA LYS A 113 -18.83 0.43 8.65
C LYS A 113 -18.01 -0.43 9.60
N LEU A 114 -16.71 -0.58 9.35
CA LEU A 114 -15.80 -1.20 10.31
C LEU A 114 -15.71 -0.40 11.62
N GLN A 115 -15.67 0.94 11.56
CA GLN A 115 -15.70 1.78 12.77
C GLN A 115 -16.98 1.56 13.59
N GLU A 116 -18.14 1.52 12.95
CA GLU A 116 -19.43 1.22 13.60
C GLU A 116 -19.43 -0.18 14.24
N TYR A 117 -18.90 -1.18 13.54
CA TYR A 117 -18.77 -2.56 14.03
C TYR A 117 -17.86 -2.63 15.27
N PHE A 118 -16.67 -2.03 15.22
CA PHE A 118 -15.73 -2.02 16.34
C PHE A 118 -16.22 -1.20 17.55
N ALA A 119 -17.10 -0.23 17.32
CA ALA A 119 -17.75 0.52 18.41
C ALA A 119 -18.80 -0.31 19.17
N GLY A 120 -19.07 -1.55 18.76
CA GLY A 120 -19.99 -2.47 19.45
C GLY A 120 -21.45 -2.32 19.05
N GLY A 121 -21.73 -1.82 17.84
CA GLY A 121 -23.08 -1.83 17.27
C GLY A 121 -23.60 -3.25 16.98
N GLU A 122 -24.89 -3.37 16.66
CA GLU A 122 -25.54 -4.65 16.29
C GLU A 122 -25.18 -5.15 14.87
N MET A 123 -24.32 -4.43 14.17
CA MET A 123 -23.92 -4.70 12.79
C MET A 123 -23.23 -6.06 12.64
N GLN A 124 -23.56 -6.79 11.59
CA GLN A 124 -22.88 -8.03 11.21
C GLN A 124 -21.91 -7.79 10.04
N ILE A 125 -20.99 -8.74 9.81
CA ILE A 125 -20.02 -8.64 8.71
C ILE A 125 -20.74 -8.57 7.35
N GLU A 126 -21.87 -9.27 7.22
CA GLU A 126 -22.71 -9.26 6.03
C GLU A 126 -23.29 -7.87 5.71
N ASP A 127 -23.53 -7.03 6.73
CA ASP A 127 -24.01 -5.66 6.53
C ASP A 127 -22.91 -4.77 5.94
N ILE A 128 -21.67 -4.99 6.37
CA ILE A 128 -20.49 -4.29 5.86
C ILE A 128 -20.28 -4.65 4.39
N THR A 129 -20.27 -5.95 4.07
CA THR A 129 -20.06 -6.42 2.70
C THR A 129 -21.20 -5.99 1.77
N ALA A 130 -22.45 -6.02 2.23
CA ALA A 130 -23.58 -5.52 1.47
C ALA A 130 -23.50 -4.00 1.22
N ALA A 131 -23.00 -3.22 2.18
CA ALA A 131 -22.80 -1.79 2.00
C ALA A 131 -21.69 -1.49 0.98
N MET A 132 -20.57 -2.21 1.04
CA MET A 132 -19.50 -2.10 0.07
C MET A 132 -19.98 -2.45 -1.35
N GLN A 133 -20.72 -3.54 -1.50
CA GLN A 133 -21.25 -3.97 -2.80
C GLN A 133 -22.17 -2.91 -3.42
N ARG A 134 -23.06 -2.31 -2.61
CA ARG A 134 -23.96 -1.24 -3.09
C ARG A 134 -23.22 -0.01 -3.60
N GLU A 135 -22.10 0.37 -2.97
CA GLU A 135 -21.30 1.50 -3.43
C GLU A 135 -20.48 1.15 -4.67
N LEU A 136 -20.03 -0.10 -4.79
CA LEU A 136 -19.29 -0.58 -5.95
C LEU A 136 -20.16 -0.62 -7.22
N GLU A 137 -21.45 -0.95 -7.08
CA GLU A 137 -22.41 -1.07 -8.20
C GLU A 137 -23.11 0.24 -8.59
N ARG A 138 -22.81 1.34 -7.91
CA ARG A 138 -23.45 2.64 -8.13
C ARG A 138 -22.93 3.36 -9.36
#